data_AF-A0A9W8IKU4-F1
#
_entry.id   AF-A0A9W8IKU4-F1
#
_cell.length_a   1.000
_cell.length_b   1.000
_cell.length_c   1.000
_cell.angle_alpha   90.00
_cell.angle_beta   90.00
_cell.angle_gamma   90.00
#
_symmetry.space_group_name_H-M   'P 1'
#
loop_
_entity.id
_entity.type
_entity.pdbx_description
1 polymer ?
#
loop_
_entity_poly.entity_id
_entity_poly.type
_entity_poly.pdbx_seq_one_letter_code
_entity_poly.pdbx_strand_id
1 'polypeptide(L)' 'MCVYWNSLVFVVGKVHGSLARAGKVKNQTPKVEATEKPKKVTGRAMKRAKYIRRFVNVTLQPGGKRRMNPPPTAA' A
#
# COMPACT_ATOMS: atom_id res chain seq x y z
N MET A 1 47.17 -30.45 14.78
CA MET A 1 46.72 -30.51 13.37
C MET A 1 45.29 -30.02 13.32
N CYS A 2 45.07 -28.98 12.51
CA CYS A 2 43.76 -28.43 12.15
C CYS A 2 43.01 -29.40 11.20
N VAL A 3 41.75 -29.10 10.86
CA VAL A 3 40.71 -29.83 10.07
C VAL A 3 39.95 -30.91 10.86
N TYR A 4 38.63 -31.03 10.90
CA TYR A 4 37.47 -30.60 10.12
C TYR A 4 36.26 -30.93 11.04
N TRP A 5 35.22 -30.13 11.27
CA TRP A 5 34.06 -30.02 10.38
C TRP A 5 33.04 -29.12 11.09
N ASN A 6 32.81 -27.96 10.48
CA ASN A 6 31.72 -27.05 10.78
C ASN A 6 30.40 -27.73 10.37
N SER A 7 29.44 -27.89 11.28
CA SER A 7 28.03 -27.98 10.87
C SER A 7 27.09 -27.59 12.01
N LEU A 8 26.97 -26.27 12.14
CA LEU A 8 25.76 -25.52 12.47
C LEU A 8 24.49 -26.39 12.62
N VAL A 9 24.08 -26.60 13.87
CA VAL A 9 22.76 -27.13 14.25
C VAL A 9 21.68 -26.19 13.71
N PHE A 10 21.07 -26.55 12.58
CA PHE A 10 19.89 -25.88 12.04
C PHE A 10 18.67 -26.76 12.36
N VAL A 11 18.02 -26.50 13.50
CA VAL A 11 16.74 -27.13 13.86
C VAL A 11 15.65 -26.58 12.94
N VAL A 12 15.37 -27.25 11.83
CA VAL A 12 14.20 -26.96 10.99
C VAL A 12 13.03 -27.80 11.50
N GLY A 13 12.16 -27.16 12.29
CA GLY A 13 10.86 -27.71 12.65
C GLY A 13 10.02 -28.06 11.41
N LYS A 14 9.20 -29.10 11.53
CA LYS A 14 8.36 -29.66 10.46
C LYS A 14 7.44 -28.59 9.84
N VAL A 15 7.75 -28.17 8.63
CA VAL A 15 6.97 -27.19 7.85
C VAL A 15 5.66 -27.84 7.40
N HIS A 16 4.52 -27.40 7.94
CA HIS A 16 3.20 -27.85 7.50
C HIS A 16 2.59 -26.86 6.50
N GLY A 17 2.49 -27.30 5.25
CA GLY A 17 1.86 -26.56 4.16
C GLY A 17 2.46 -26.97 2.81
N SER A 18 1.61 -27.39 1.88
CA SER A 18 2.04 -27.66 0.50
C SER A 18 2.30 -26.34 -0.22
N LEU A 19 3.46 -26.20 -0.87
CA LEU A 19 3.82 -25.05 -1.71
C LEU A 19 2.87 -24.82 -2.90
N ALA A 20 2.05 -25.82 -3.25
CA ALA A 20 1.13 -25.80 -4.40
C ALA A 20 0.08 -24.66 -4.39
N ARG A 21 -0.12 -23.98 -3.25
CA ARG A 21 -1.06 -22.84 -3.14
C ARG A 21 -0.38 -21.47 -3.13
N ALA A 22 0.95 -21.43 -3.25
CA ALA A 22 1.68 -20.17 -3.29
C ALA A 22 1.29 -19.36 -4.55
N GLY A 23 0.99 -18.07 -4.37
CA GLY A 23 0.69 -17.17 -5.50
C GLY A 23 -0.71 -17.26 -6.11
N LYS A 24 -1.58 -18.20 -5.67
CA LYS A 24 -2.94 -18.41 -6.22
C LYS A 24 -3.72 -17.09 -6.37
N VAL A 25 -3.74 -16.25 -5.33
CA VAL A 25 -4.56 -15.03 -5.29
C VAL A 25 -4.05 -13.95 -6.25
N LYS A 26 -2.73 -13.80 -6.40
CA LYS A 26 -2.13 -12.77 -7.26
C LYS A 26 -2.27 -13.12 -8.75
N ASN A 27 -2.32 -14.41 -9.08
CA ASN A 27 -2.50 -14.90 -10.44
C ASN A 27 -3.98 -14.97 -10.86
N GLN A 28 -4.89 -15.12 -9.89
CA GLN A 28 -6.33 -15.13 -10.15
C GLN A 28 -6.90 -13.72 -10.41
N THR A 29 -6.31 -12.67 -9.83
CA THR A 29 -6.79 -11.31 -10.05
C THR A 29 -6.45 -10.84 -11.47
N PRO A 30 -7.41 -10.25 -12.21
CA PRO A 30 -7.14 -9.70 -13.53
C PRO A 30 -6.07 -8.61 -13.41
N LYS A 31 -5.07 -8.67 -14.29
CA LYS A 31 -3.99 -7.70 -14.29
C LYS A 31 -4.50 -6.38 -14.88
N VAL A 32 -4.85 -5.45 -14.00
CA VAL A 32 -5.18 -4.08 -14.42
C VAL A 32 -3.88 -3.34 -14.69
N GLU A 33 -3.71 -2.86 -15.92
CA GLU A 33 -2.59 -2.01 -16.30
C GLU A 33 -2.72 -0.64 -15.64
N ALA A 34 -1.57 -0.01 -15.36
CA ALA A 34 -1.57 1.31 -14.77
C ALA A 34 -2.06 2.33 -15.80
N THR A 35 -3.23 2.92 -15.54
CA THR A 35 -3.71 4.05 -16.36
C THR A 35 -2.69 5.18 -16.34
N GLU A 36 -2.40 5.73 -17.52
CA GLU A 36 -1.56 6.91 -17.66
C GLU A 36 -2.20 8.09 -16.91
N LYS A 37 -1.48 8.60 -15.90
CA LYS A 37 -1.92 9.72 -15.07
C LYS A 37 -1.01 10.92 -15.31
N PRO A 38 -1.57 12.13 -15.43
CA PRO A 38 -0.75 13.33 -15.58
C PRO A 38 0.18 13.50 -14.38
N LYS A 39 1.35 14.10 -14.65
CA LYS A 39 2.37 14.33 -13.62
C LYS A 39 1.78 15.14 -12.47
N LYS A 40 1.91 14.63 -11.26
CA LYS A 40 1.50 15.35 -10.05
C LYS A 40 2.46 16.50 -9.82
N VAL A 41 1.93 17.69 -9.51
CA VAL A 41 2.75 18.84 -9.07
C VAL A 41 3.55 18.46 -7.83
N THR A 42 4.84 18.79 -7.78
CA THR A 42 5.77 18.41 -6.69
C THR A 42 6.15 19.60 -5.80
N GLY A 43 6.72 19.32 -4.62
CA GLY A 43 7.30 20.33 -3.73
C GLY A 43 6.31 21.38 -3.20
N ARG A 44 6.68 22.66 -3.35
CA ARG A 44 5.91 23.82 -2.84
C ARG A 44 4.55 23.95 -3.52
N ALA A 45 4.46 23.68 -4.82
CA ALA A 45 3.21 23.74 -5.56
C ALA A 45 2.20 22.71 -5.03
N MET A 46 2.66 21.51 -4.66
CA MET A 46 1.80 20.50 -4.02
C MET A 46 1.26 20.96 -2.66
N LYS A 47 2.11 21.61 -1.85
CA LYS A 47 1.69 22.14 -0.54
C LYS A 47 0.61 23.22 -0.70
N ARG A 48 0.76 24.13 -1.67
CA ARG A 48 -0.26 25.14 -2.01
C ARG A 48 -1.58 24.49 -2.44
N ALA A 49 -1.52 23.53 -3.36
CA ALA A 49 -2.71 22.81 -3.82
C ALA A 49 -3.43 22.05 -2.70
N LYS A 50 -2.67 21.44 -1.77
CA LYS A 50 -3.22 20.76 -0.59
C LYS A 50 -3.90 21.73 0.38
N TYR A 51 -3.31 22.91 0.62
CA TYR A 51 -3.88 23.92 1.51
C TYR A 51 -5.20 24.47 0.97
N ILE A 52 -5.22 24.89 -0.31
CA ILE A 52 -6.41 25.40 -0.98
C ILE A 52 -7.56 24.38 -0.90
N ARG A 53 -7.27 23.10 -1.22
CA ARG A 53 -8.28 22.01 -1.20
C ARG A 53 -8.78 21.63 0.20
N ARG A 54 -8.01 21.90 1.25
CA ARG A 54 -8.35 21.48 2.62
C ARG A 54 -9.05 22.57 3.42
N PHE A 55 -8.68 23.82 3.20
CA PHE A 55 -9.04 24.92 4.09
C PHE A 55 -9.73 26.08 3.38
N VAL A 56 -9.32 26.44 2.16
CA VAL A 56 -9.89 27.61 1.45
C VAL A 56 -11.20 27.26 0.76
N ASN A 57 -11.24 26.13 0.05
CA ASN A 57 -12.40 25.75 -0.76
C ASN A 57 -13.46 24.95 0.01
N VAL A 58 -13.33 24.77 1.33
CA VAL A 58 -14.21 23.91 2.14
C VAL A 58 -14.79 24.70 3.29
N THR A 59 -16.08 24.98 3.25
CA THR A 59 -16.86 25.51 4.39
C THR A 59 -17.44 24.34 5.18
N LEU A 60 -16.83 24.01 6.32
CA LEU A 60 -17.38 23.01 7.24
C LEU A 60 -18.42 23.67 8.14
N GLN A 61 -19.56 23.02 8.35
CA GLN A 61 -20.50 23.41 9.39
C GLN A 61 -19.81 23.34 10.76
N PRO A 62 -20.18 24.19 11.74
CA PRO A 62 -19.59 24.15 13.07
C PRO A 62 -19.69 22.75 13.67
N GLY A 63 -18.56 22.16 14.03
CA GLY A 63 -18.46 20.78 14.54
C GLY A 63 -18.19 19.69 13.48
N GLY A 64 -18.23 20.01 12.18
CA GLY A 64 -17.98 19.05 11.11
C GLY A 64 -16.48 18.79 10.86
N LYS A 65 -16.02 17.55 11.04
CA LYS A 65 -14.65 17.12 10.64
C LYS A 65 -14.65 16.62 9.19
N ARG A 66 -13.79 17.21 8.34
CA ARG A 66 -13.67 16.82 6.91
C ARG A 66 -13.17 15.37 6.75
N ARG A 67 -13.89 14.57 5.96
CA ARG A 67 -13.44 13.24 5.51
C ARG A 67 -12.71 13.38 4.16
N MET A 68 -11.54 12.75 4.02
CA MET A 68 -10.67 12.94 2.84
C MET A 68 -11.00 12.01 1.67
N ASN A 69 -11.50 10.82 1.98
CA ASN A 69 -11.94 9.83 0.99
C ASN A 69 -13.22 9.16 1.51
N PRO A 70 -14.36 9.87 1.55
CA PRO A 70 -15.63 9.19 1.77
C PRO A 70 -15.88 8.22 0.62
N PRO A 71 -16.47 7.03 0.86
CA PRO A 71 -16.98 6.22 -0.24
C PRO A 71 -17.97 7.08 -1.05
N PRO A 72 -18.09 6.88 -2.37
CA PRO A 72 -19.18 7.48 -3.11
C PRO A 72 -20.48 7.03 -2.41
N THR A 73 -21.26 7.98 -1.91
CA THR A 73 -22.62 7.67 -1.46
C THR A 73 -23.34 7.18 -2.69
N ALA A 74 -23.64 5.88 -2.75
CA ALA A 74 -24.48 5.33 -3.80
C ALA A 74 -25.79 6.13 -3.78
N ALA A 75 -26.00 6.92 -4.82
CA ALA A 75 -27.30 7.46 -5.16
C ALA A 75 -28.05 6.40 -5.97
#